data_AF-A0A7N2RF81-F1
#
_entry.id   AF-A0A7N2RF81-F1
#
_cell.length_a   1.000
_cell.length_b   1.000
_cell.length_c   1.000
_cell.angle_alpha   90.00
_cell.angle_beta   90.00
_cell.angle_gamma   90.00
#
_symmetry.space_group_name_H-M   'P 1'
#
loop_
_entity.id
_entity.type
_entity.pdbx_description
1 polymer ?
#
loop_
_entity_poly.entity_id
_entity_poly.type
_entity_poly.pdbx_seq_one_letter_code
_entity_poly.pdbx_strand_id
1 'polypeptide(L)'
;MVLVLTHLLVFLLILLPISSIAQNNGNVTVGNSLTATDNTTSWLSPSGDFAFGFHPLSNQKDLFLLSIWFDKIPDKTVVWYARVDNPTADFDHIE
;
A
#
# COMPACT_ATOMS: atom_id res chain seq x y z
N MET A 1 -28.05 21.30 30.72
CA MET A 1 -27.47 19.95 30.52
C MET A 1 -27.75 19.42 29.12
N VAL A 2 -29.00 19.41 28.65
CA VAL A 2 -29.40 18.88 27.33
C VAL A 2 -28.75 19.64 26.14
N LEU A 3 -28.68 20.98 26.20
CA LEU A 3 -28.10 21.81 25.14
C LEU A 3 -26.59 21.55 24.93
N VAL A 4 -25.84 21.38 26.01
CA VAL A 4 -24.39 21.12 25.94
C VAL A 4 -24.11 19.73 25.37
N LEU A 5 -24.94 18.75 25.75
CA LEU A 5 -24.85 17.38 25.23
C LEU A 5 -25.11 17.32 23.73
N THR A 6 -26.10 18.06 23.22
CA THR A 6 -26.38 18.09 21.78
C THR A 6 -25.28 18.79 20.99
N HIS A 7 -24.67 19.85 21.52
CA HIS A 7 -23.55 20.54 20.85
C HIS A 7 -22.30 19.66 20.79
N LEU A 8 -22.00 18.94 21.87
CA LEU A 8 -20.91 17.97 21.92
C LEU A 8 -21.14 16.83 20.91
N LEU A 9 -22.36 16.29 20.84
CA LEU A 9 -22.72 15.25 19.88
C LEU A 9 -22.50 15.70 18.43
N VAL A 10 -22.96 16.92 18.08
CA VAL A 10 -22.77 17.50 16.75
C VAL A 10 -21.28 17.70 16.44
N PHE A 11 -20.50 18.16 17.41
CA PHE A 11 -19.05 18.30 17.27
C PHE A 11 -18.36 16.95 17.03
N LEU A 12 -18.74 15.89 17.76
CA LEU A 12 -18.24 14.53 17.53
C LEU A 12 -18.66 13.96 16.17
N LEU A 13 -19.86 14.27 15.68
CA LEU A 13 -20.33 13.87 14.34
C LEU A 13 -19.53 14.54 13.22
N ILE A 14 -19.10 15.79 13.41
CA ILE A 14 -18.21 16.51 12.48
C ILE A 14 -16.80 15.91 12.49
N LEU A 15 -16.38 15.34 13.62
CA LEU A 15 -15.08 14.66 13.79
C LEU A 15 -15.10 13.19 13.34
N LEU A 16 -16.28 12.59 13.09
CA LEU A 16 -16.35 11.24 12.54
C LEU A 16 -15.64 11.24 11.18
N PRO A 17 -14.62 10.40 11.00
CA PRO A 17 -13.63 10.58 9.96
C PRO A 17 -14.22 10.44 8.56
N ILE A 18 -13.59 11.16 7.64
CA ILE A 18 -13.79 11.11 6.21
C ILE A 18 -13.58 9.65 5.78
N SER A 19 -14.64 8.97 5.34
CA SER A 19 -14.53 7.63 4.78
C SER A 19 -13.45 7.64 3.70
N SER A 20 -12.50 6.71 3.76
CA SER A 20 -11.53 6.53 2.69
C SER A 20 -12.28 6.09 1.43
N ILE A 21 -12.47 7.00 0.49
CA ILE A 21 -13.07 6.68 -0.81
C ILE A 21 -12.03 5.86 -1.57
N ALA A 22 -12.32 4.58 -1.80
CA ALA A 22 -11.50 3.74 -2.65
C ALA A 22 -11.46 4.34 -4.06
N GLN A 23 -10.26 4.57 -4.60
CA GLN A 23 -10.09 5.01 -5.98
C GLN A 23 -10.25 3.81 -6.90
N ASN A 24 -11.34 3.76 -7.66
CA ASN A 24 -11.62 2.67 -8.61
C ASN A 24 -11.29 3.02 -10.07
N ASN A 25 -10.72 4.20 -10.33
CA ASN A 25 -10.32 4.66 -11.66
C ASN A 25 -8.90 4.23 -12.07
N GLY A 26 -8.22 3.38 -11.29
CA GLY A 26 -6.96 2.76 -11.70
C GLY A 26 -7.23 1.62 -12.68
N ASN A 27 -6.54 1.60 -13.82
CA ASN A 27 -6.66 0.52 -14.81
C ASN A 27 -5.28 0.04 -15.26
N VAL A 28 -5.15 -1.28 -15.43
CA VAL A 28 -3.98 -1.94 -15.97
C VAL A 28 -4.42 -2.72 -17.20
N THR A 29 -3.93 -2.31 -18.37
CA THR A 29 -4.25 -2.99 -19.63
C THR A 29 -3.68 -4.40 -19.66
N VAL A 30 -4.47 -5.36 -20.13
CA VAL A 30 -4.02 -6.75 -20.35
C VAL A 30 -2.81 -6.75 -21.29
N GLY A 31 -1.78 -7.50 -20.92
CA GLY A 31 -0.50 -7.56 -21.64
C GLY A 31 0.58 -6.63 -21.06
N ASN A 32 0.21 -5.67 -20.20
CA ASN A 32 1.19 -4.92 -19.43
C ASN A 32 1.82 -5.81 -18.36
N SER A 33 3.11 -5.62 -18.11
CA SER A 33 3.85 -6.34 -17.07
C SER A 33 4.76 -5.38 -16.32
N LEU A 34 5.06 -5.75 -15.07
CA LEU A 34 6.12 -5.16 -14.27
C LEU A 34 7.24 -6.19 -14.17
N THR A 35 8.49 -5.72 -14.25
CA THR A 35 9.66 -6.57 -14.09
C THR A 35 10.51 -6.02 -12.95
N ALA A 36 11.03 -6.92 -12.12
CA ALA A 36 11.93 -6.61 -11.05
C ALA A 36 13.33 -6.29 -11.62
N THR A 37 13.73 -5.02 -11.60
CA THR A 37 15.03 -4.53 -12.13
C THR A 37 15.41 -3.26 -11.37
N ASP A 38 16.69 -2.90 -11.32
CA ASP A 38 17.18 -1.70 -10.62
C ASP A 38 16.47 -0.38 -10.99
N ASN A 39 15.84 -0.32 -12.17
CA ASN A 39 14.97 0.78 -12.60
C ASN A 39 13.49 0.34 -12.62
N THR A 40 13.00 -0.21 -11.50
CA THR A 40 11.63 -0.71 -11.39
C THR A 40 10.64 0.40 -11.72
N THR A 41 9.79 0.16 -12.71
CA THR A 41 8.58 0.95 -12.89
C THR A 41 7.51 0.43 -11.93
N SER A 42 6.69 1.34 -11.39
CA SER A 42 5.56 1.03 -10.52
C SER A 42 4.28 1.59 -11.10
N TRP A 43 3.15 0.94 -10.81
CA TRP A 43 1.84 1.49 -11.13
C TRP A 43 1.37 2.40 -10.00
N LEU A 44 1.20 3.68 -10.33
CA LEU A 44 0.67 4.66 -9.39
C LEU A 44 -0.85 4.57 -9.33
N SER A 45 -1.38 4.68 -8.12
CA SER A 45 -2.80 4.99 -7.91
C SER A 45 -3.17 6.33 -8.58
N PRO A 46 -4.44 6.58 -8.95
CA PRO A 46 -4.86 7.84 -9.57
C PRO A 46 -4.46 9.11 -8.79
N SER A 47 -4.44 9.05 -7.47
CA SER A 47 -3.95 10.15 -6.60
C SER A 47 -2.42 10.26 -6.50
N GLY A 48 -1.70 9.20 -6.86
CA GLY A 48 -0.28 9.04 -6.59
C GLY A 48 0.05 8.85 -5.12
N ASP A 49 -0.92 8.62 -4.23
CA ASP A 49 -0.64 8.38 -2.80
C ASP A 49 -0.03 6.99 -2.58
N PHE A 50 -0.46 6.02 -3.39
CA PHE A 50 0.04 4.65 -3.37
C PHE A 50 0.69 4.27 -4.70
N ALA A 51 1.65 3.36 -4.62
CA ALA A 51 2.24 2.66 -5.75
C ALA A 51 2.17 1.14 -5.54
N PHE A 52 2.04 0.40 -6.65
CA PHE A 52 2.06 -1.06 -6.70
C PHE A 52 3.18 -1.54 -7.63
N GLY A 53 3.91 -2.56 -7.21
CA GLY A 53 4.98 -3.17 -8.00
C GLY A 53 6.01 -3.90 -7.18
N PHE A 54 7.21 -4.04 -7.74
CA PHE A 54 8.36 -4.70 -7.11
C PHE A 54 9.15 -3.70 -6.27
N HIS A 55 8.96 -3.71 -4.96
CA HIS A 55 9.68 -2.85 -4.02
C HIS A 55 11.01 -3.50 -3.63
N PRO A 56 12.17 -2.84 -3.79
CA PRO A 56 13.46 -3.42 -3.42
C PRO A 56 13.57 -3.60 -1.90
N LEU A 57 14.14 -4.72 -1.46
CA LEU A 57 14.48 -4.94 -0.06
C LEU A 57 15.86 -4.33 0.23
N SER A 58 15.94 -3.40 1.18
CA SER A 58 17.18 -2.68 1.49
C SER A 58 18.35 -3.64 1.71
N ASN A 59 19.49 -3.31 1.10
CA ASN A 59 20.80 -3.98 1.22
C ASN A 59 20.99 -5.31 0.48
N GLN A 60 20.02 -5.78 -0.29
CA GLN A 60 20.18 -6.98 -1.11
C GLN A 60 19.92 -6.64 -2.57
N LYS A 61 20.98 -6.70 -3.39
CA LYS A 61 20.83 -6.63 -4.84
C LYS A 61 19.92 -7.78 -5.29
N ASP A 62 19.05 -7.50 -6.25
CA ASP A 62 18.15 -8.47 -6.89
C ASP A 62 17.02 -9.04 -6.01
N LEU A 63 16.78 -8.53 -4.80
CA LEU A 63 15.64 -8.93 -3.97
C LEU A 63 14.53 -7.89 -3.97
N PHE A 64 13.35 -8.33 -4.41
CA PHE A 64 12.18 -7.48 -4.57
C PHE A 64 10.94 -8.11 -3.93
N LEU A 65 10.09 -7.25 -3.38
CA LEU A 65 8.82 -7.60 -2.78
C LEU A 65 7.67 -7.05 -3.62
N LEU A 66 6.83 -7.94 -4.15
CA LEU A 66 5.59 -7.50 -4.79
C LEU A 66 4.66 -6.91 -3.73
N SER A 67 4.42 -5.60 -3.79
CA SER A 67 3.82 -4.86 -2.68
C SER A 67 3.08 -3.60 -3.11
N ILE A 68 2.37 -3.00 -2.14
CA ILE A 68 1.78 -1.67 -2.19
C ILE A 68 2.43 -0.83 -1.11
N TRP A 69 2.84 0.39 -1.44
CA TRP A 69 3.48 1.33 -0.51
C TRP A 69 2.97 2.76 -0.72
N PHE A 70 3.24 3.62 0.27
CA PHE A 70 3.00 5.07 0.15
C PHE A 70 4.07 5.72 -0.74
N ASP A 71 3.68 6.28 -1.88
CA ASP A 71 4.65 6.82 -2.84
C ASP A 71 5.08 8.25 -2.50
N LYS A 72 4.30 9.02 -1.74
CA LYS A 72 4.63 10.43 -1.45
C LYS A 72 5.55 10.64 -0.25
N ILE A 73 5.88 9.58 0.49
CA ILE A 73 6.75 9.70 1.67
C ILE A 73 8.15 9.13 1.36
N PRO A 74 9.22 9.73 1.91
CA PRO A 74 10.59 9.29 1.64
C PRO A 74 10.84 7.81 1.98
N ASP A 75 10.25 7.34 3.07
CA ASP A 75 10.46 5.97 3.57
C ASP A 75 9.77 4.89 2.74
N LYS A 76 8.88 5.29 1.80
CA LYS A 76 8.10 4.39 0.93
C LYS A 76 7.50 3.22 1.70
N THR A 77 6.84 3.52 2.83
CA THR A 77 6.35 2.49 3.75
C THR A 77 5.38 1.54 3.07
N VAL A 78 5.66 0.24 3.14
CA VAL A 78 4.83 -0.85 2.62
C VAL A 78 3.59 -1.01 3.50
N VAL A 79 2.42 -0.99 2.87
CA VAL A 79 1.11 -1.18 3.53
C VAL A 79 0.52 -2.56 3.27
N TRP A 80 0.97 -3.21 2.20
CA TRP A 80 0.56 -4.55 1.83
C TRP A 80 1.66 -5.21 1.00
N TYR A 81 1.83 -6.52 1.14
CA TYR A 81 2.71 -7.30 0.28
C TYR A 81 2.12 -8.67 -0.03
N ALA A 82 2.49 -9.23 -1.17
CA ALA A 82 2.11 -10.58 -1.55
C ALA A 82 2.82 -11.57 -0.62
N ARG A 83 2.04 -12.29 0.19
CA ARG A 83 2.55 -13.43 0.95
C ARG A 83 2.42 -14.69 0.11
N VAL A 84 3.52 -15.40 -0.06
CA VAL A 84 3.48 -16.75 -0.64
C VAL A 84 3.17 -17.70 0.50
N ASP A 85 1.91 -18.07 0.63
CA ASP A 85 1.46 -19.08 1.59
C ASP A 85 1.77 -20.47 1.02
N ASN A 86 3.06 -20.84 0.93
CA ASN A 86 3.44 -22.18 0.54
C ASN A 86 3.68 -23.02 1.80
N PRO A 87 2.78 -23.98 2.15
CA PRO A 87 3.02 -24.93 3.25
C PRO A 87 4.11 -25.97 2.93
N THR A 88 4.82 -25.85 1.81
CA THR A 88 5.84 -26.81 1.34
C THR A 88 7.18 -26.18 0.96
N ALA A 89 7.40 -24.89 1.24
CA ALA A 89 8.74 -24.32 1.19
C ALA A 89 9.40 -24.52 2.56
N ASP A 90 10.07 -25.66 2.70
CA ASP A 90 11.00 -25.95 3.77
C ASP A 90 12.12 -24.89 3.76
N PHE A 91 12.09 -23.96 4.70
CA PHE A 91 13.13 -22.96 4.93
C PHE A 91 14.22 -23.54 5.84
N ASP A 92 14.72 -24.74 5.56
CA ASP A 92 15.74 -25.40 6.40
C ASP A 92 17.19 -24.99 6.05
N HIS A 93 17.42 -23.88 5.33
CA HIS A 93 18.77 -23.35 5.20
C HIS A 93 18.80 -21.89 4.79
N ILE A 94 18.82 -20.99 5.77
CA ILE A 94 19.66 -19.79 5.75
C ILE A 94 20.12 -19.58 7.21
N GLU A 95 21.35 -20.02 7.52
CA GLU A 95 22.17 -19.43 8.60
C GLU A 95 22.68 -18.04 8.18
#